data_AF-A0A1Y2J8U5-F1
#
_entry.id   AF-A0A1Y2J8U5-F1
#
_cell.length_a   1.000
_cell.length_b   1.000
_cell.length_c   1.000
_cell.angle_alpha   90.00
_cell.angle_beta   90.00
_cell.angle_gamma   90.00
#
_symmetry.space_group_name_H-M   'P 1'
#
loop_
_entity.id
_entity.type
_entity.pdbx_description
1 polymer ?
#
loop_
_entity_poly.entity_id
_entity_poly.type
_entity_poly.pdbx_seq_one_letter_code
_entity_poly.pdbx_strand_id
1 'polypeptide(L)'
;MLPFLAQVLHFDHRPHIRLGTRRIATAHHDRAQREELTLWSVVPNQLDDTGRPMWYCNVCGDYRMHRTRNKTQHERGLLHQSLLERMWRQAVHRATRAEEASRELLDALKQR
;
A
#
# COMPACT_ATOMS: atom_id res chain seq x y z
N MET A 1 -27.75 34.02 -13.84
CA MET A 1 -28.64 33.40 -12.82
C MET A 1 -28.26 31.94 -12.69
N LEU A 2 -27.78 31.51 -11.52
CA LEU A 2 -27.63 30.09 -11.11
C LEU A 2 -29.02 29.52 -10.73
N PRO A 3 -29.24 28.19 -10.74
CA PRO A 3 -28.87 27.28 -9.63
C PRO A 3 -28.25 25.93 -10.11
N PHE A 4 -27.26 25.31 -9.44
CA PHE A 4 -27.30 24.45 -8.24
C PHE A 4 -28.14 23.15 -8.35
N LEU A 5 -27.47 21.97 -8.30
CA LEU A 5 -27.77 20.71 -7.56
C LEU A 5 -27.26 19.43 -8.30
N ALA A 6 -26.31 18.68 -7.70
CA ALA A 6 -26.50 17.35 -7.05
C ALA A 6 -26.18 16.15 -7.99
N GLN A 7 -25.05 15.45 -7.80
CA GLN A 7 -24.92 14.12 -7.14
C GLN A 7 -25.46 12.93 -7.95
N VAL A 8 -24.60 11.93 -8.22
CA VAL A 8 -24.67 10.54 -7.72
C VAL A 8 -23.66 9.65 -8.48
N LEU A 9 -22.85 8.95 -7.67
CA LEU A 9 -21.89 7.91 -8.04
C LEU A 9 -22.61 6.65 -8.48
N HIS A 10 -22.38 6.13 -9.68
CA HIS A 10 -22.63 4.72 -10.03
C HIS A 10 -21.49 4.21 -10.91
N PHE A 11 -20.66 3.33 -10.34
CA PHE A 11 -19.93 2.34 -11.14
C PHE A 11 -19.89 1.04 -10.33
N ASP A 12 -20.85 0.18 -10.67
CA ASP A 12 -20.89 -1.23 -10.34
C ASP A 12 -19.77 -1.95 -11.10
N HIS A 13 -19.03 -2.83 -10.42
CA HIS A 13 -18.54 -4.11 -10.95
C HIS A 13 -17.70 -4.84 -9.87
N ARG A 14 -18.34 -5.76 -9.14
CA ARG A 14 -17.66 -6.85 -8.43
C ARG A 14 -17.97 -8.17 -9.13
N PRO A 15 -16.97 -8.98 -9.53
CA PRO A 15 -17.21 -10.39 -9.79
C PRO A 15 -17.18 -11.17 -8.46
N HIS A 16 -18.25 -11.94 -8.21
CA HIS A 16 -18.33 -12.94 -7.16
C HIS A 16 -17.59 -14.21 -7.59
N ILE A 17 -16.54 -14.61 -6.87
CA ILE A 17 -15.96 -15.95 -6.95
C ILE A 17 -16.23 -16.65 -5.61
N ARG A 18 -17.07 -17.69 -5.62
CA ARG A 18 -17.23 -18.65 -4.52
C ARG A 18 -16.13 -19.70 -4.62
N LEU A 19 -15.29 -19.82 -3.61
CA LEU A 19 -14.48 -21.02 -3.38
C LEU A 19 -14.76 -21.59 -2.00
N GLY A 20 -14.99 -22.90 -1.99
CA GLY A 20 -15.50 -23.69 -0.88
C GLY A 20 -14.58 -23.75 0.33
N THR A 21 -15.20 -24.16 1.43
CA THR A 21 -14.64 -24.30 2.76
C THR A 21 -13.81 -25.58 2.91
N ARG A 22 -12.58 -25.48 3.41
CA ARG A 22 -11.98 -26.44 4.35
C ARG A 22 -10.82 -25.79 5.12
N ARG A 23 -10.91 -25.90 6.44
CA ARG A 23 -9.99 -25.45 7.51
C ARG A 23 -8.63 -26.21 7.36
N ILE A 24 -7.46 -25.77 7.83
CA ILE A 24 -7.04 -25.40 9.20
C ILE A 24 -5.64 -24.73 9.12
N ALA A 25 -5.47 -23.64 9.89
CA ALA A 25 -4.22 -23.09 10.46
C ALA A 25 -3.03 -22.68 9.56
N THR A 26 -3.15 -21.54 8.86
CA THR A 26 -2.00 -20.64 8.54
C THR A 26 -2.31 -19.15 8.74
N ALA A 27 -3.45 -18.82 9.39
CA ALA A 27 -3.96 -17.44 9.42
C ALA A 27 -3.15 -16.43 10.27
N HIS A 28 -2.20 -16.90 11.08
CA HIS A 28 -1.37 -16.02 11.92
C HIS A 28 0.03 -15.75 11.38
N HIS A 29 0.52 -16.51 10.39
CA HIS A 29 1.81 -16.25 9.76
C HIS A 29 1.68 -15.41 8.48
N ASP A 30 0.57 -15.54 7.75
CA ASP A 30 0.29 -14.70 6.58
C ASP A 30 -0.15 -13.27 6.95
N ARG A 31 -0.54 -13.03 8.21
CA ARG A 31 -0.96 -11.70 8.68
C ARG A 31 0.23 -10.75 8.88
N ALA A 32 1.41 -11.27 9.15
CA ALA A 32 2.64 -10.49 9.28
C ALA A 32 3.30 -10.16 7.93
N GLN A 33 2.94 -10.87 6.85
CA GLN A 33 3.47 -10.61 5.50
C GLN A 33 2.55 -9.74 4.64
N ARG A 34 1.32 -9.49 5.10
CA ARG A 34 0.41 -8.47 4.56
C ARG A 34 0.35 -7.25 5.47
N GLU A 35 1.50 -6.76 5.92
CA GLU A 35 1.64 -5.31 6.08
C GLU A 35 1.60 -4.73 4.67
N GLU A 36 0.38 -4.68 4.12
CA GLU A 36 0.04 -3.83 3.00
C GLU A 36 0.63 -2.47 3.34
N LEU A 37 1.66 -2.05 2.60
CA LEU A 37 2.31 -0.76 2.75
C LEU A 37 1.23 0.30 2.51
N THR A 38 0.46 0.61 3.55
CA THR A 38 -0.49 1.70 3.52
C THR A 38 0.35 2.94 3.32
N LEU A 39 0.19 3.65 2.21
CA LEU A 39 0.98 4.86 1.86
C LEU A 39 0.97 5.89 3.00
N TRP A 40 -0.07 5.87 3.81
CA TRP A 40 -0.31 6.78 4.92
C TRP A 40 -0.62 6.04 6.22
N SER A 41 -0.01 6.50 7.30
CA SER A 41 -0.34 6.12 8.67
C SER A 41 -0.97 7.32 9.39
N VAL A 42 -1.98 7.08 10.23
CA VAL A 42 -2.49 8.13 11.14
C VAL A 42 -1.61 8.16 12.38
N VAL A 43 -1.24 9.36 12.83
CA VAL A 43 -0.42 9.57 14.02
C VAL A 43 -1.28 10.21 15.10
N PRO A 44 -1.92 9.41 15.97
CA PRO A 44 -2.92 9.90 16.94
C PRO A 44 -2.34 10.87 17.97
N ASN A 45 -1.03 10.78 18.24
CA ASN A 45 -0.37 11.60 19.26
C ASN A 45 0.13 12.95 18.72
N GLN A 46 0.10 13.17 17.40
CA GLN A 46 0.49 14.45 16.80
C GLN A 46 -0.75 15.07 16.18
N LEU A 47 -1.12 16.25 16.66
CA LEU A 47 -2.30 16.97 16.18
C LEU A 47 -1.89 18.13 15.28
N ASP A 48 -2.69 18.38 14.25
CA ASP A 48 -2.59 19.61 13.48
C ASP A 48 -3.17 20.81 14.26
N ASP A 49 -3.07 21.98 13.66
CA ASP A 49 -3.61 23.26 14.12
C ASP A 49 -5.14 23.26 14.33
N THR A 50 -5.85 22.24 13.82
CA THR A 50 -7.29 22.05 14.03
C THR A 50 -7.60 20.98 15.09
N GLY A 51 -6.59 20.46 15.78
CA GLY A 51 -6.74 19.41 16.78
C GLY A 51 -7.00 18.02 16.20
N ARG A 52 -6.74 17.81 14.90
CA ARG A 52 -6.94 16.51 14.23
C ARG A 52 -5.62 15.73 14.15
N PRO A 53 -5.65 14.39 14.26
CA PRO A 53 -4.46 13.56 14.09
C PRO A 53 -3.75 13.80 12.75
N MET A 54 -2.44 14.01 12.78
CA MET A 54 -1.65 14.17 11.55
C MET A 54 -1.54 12.85 10.78
N TRP A 55 -1.35 12.96 9.48
CA TRP A 55 -0.96 11.83 8.63
C TRP A 55 0.55 11.78 8.47
N TYR A 56 1.09 10.57 8.42
CA TYR A 56 2.49 10.30 8.11
C TYR A 56 2.58 9.55 6.80
N CYS A 57 3.39 10.03 5.87
CA CYS A 57 3.65 9.34 4.61
C CYS A 57 4.81 8.35 4.78
N ASN A 58 4.54 7.06 4.60
CA ASN A 58 5.55 6.00 4.76
C ASN A 58 6.58 5.97 3.61
N VAL A 59 6.30 6.64 2.48
CA VAL A 59 7.23 6.77 1.34
C VAL A 59 8.21 7.91 1.57
N CYS A 60 7.70 9.07 1.96
CA CYS A 60 8.53 10.28 2.12
C CYS A 60 9.10 10.46 3.52
N GLY A 61 8.56 9.77 4.53
CA GLY A 61 8.93 9.96 5.92
C GLY A 61 8.51 11.32 6.49
N ASP A 62 7.43 11.91 5.97
CA ASP A 62 7.01 13.28 6.27
C ASP A 62 5.57 13.34 6.80
N TYR A 63 5.27 14.34 7.62
CA TYR A 63 3.97 14.58 8.24
C TYR A 63 3.14 15.57 7.42
N ARG A 64 1.83 15.33 7.35
CA ARG A 64 0.84 16.18 6.67
C ARG A 64 -0.40 16.33 7.52
N MET A 65 -1.03 17.51 7.43
CA MET A 65 -2.30 17.79 8.12
C MET A 65 -3.43 16.86 7.68
N HIS A 66 -4.47 16.72 8.51
CA HIS A 66 -5.62 15.84 8.27
C HIS A 66 -6.62 16.38 7.23
N ARG A 67 -6.13 16.68 6.03
CA ARG A 67 -6.94 17.15 4.89
C ARG A 67 -6.63 16.32 3.66
N THR A 68 -7.66 15.76 3.02
CA THR A 68 -7.52 14.90 1.82
C THR A 68 -6.76 15.60 0.70
N ARG A 69 -6.98 16.91 0.50
CA ARG A 69 -6.24 17.72 -0.47
C ARG A 69 -4.72 17.64 -0.27
N ASN A 70 -4.25 17.66 0.97
CA ASN A 70 -2.83 17.62 1.28
C ASN A 70 -2.20 16.27 0.95
N LYS A 71 -2.95 15.18 1.12
CA LYS A 71 -2.51 13.85 0.69
C LYS A 71 -2.36 13.76 -0.83
N THR A 72 -3.42 14.08 -1.56
CA THR A 72 -3.43 13.95 -3.01
C THR A 72 -2.41 14.86 -3.67
N GLN A 73 -2.23 16.08 -3.16
CA GLN A 73 -1.20 16.98 -3.66
C GLN A 73 0.21 16.47 -3.35
N HIS A 74 0.42 15.92 -2.15
CA HIS A 74 1.70 15.34 -1.77
C HIS A 74 2.08 14.14 -2.64
N GLU A 75 1.14 13.21 -2.86
CA GLU A 75 1.34 12.02 -3.70
C GLU A 75 1.71 12.40 -5.13
N ARG A 76 1.13 13.46 -5.69
CA ARG A 76 1.44 13.96 -7.03
C ARG A 76 2.77 14.72 -7.11
N GLY A 77 3.42 14.99 -5.99
CA GLY A 77 4.70 15.67 -5.96
C GLY A 77 5.83 14.82 -6.56
N LEU A 78 6.72 15.45 -7.31
CA LEU A 78 7.85 14.78 -7.97
C LEU A 78 8.73 13.99 -7.00
N LEU A 79 8.94 14.53 -5.78
CA LEU A 79 9.73 13.85 -4.74
C LEU A 79 9.05 12.56 -4.28
N HIS A 80 7.73 12.57 -4.09
CA HIS A 80 7.00 11.38 -3.68
C HIS A 80 7.07 10.31 -4.77
N GLN A 81 6.82 10.71 -6.02
CA GLN A 81 6.87 9.79 -7.17
C GLN A 81 8.27 9.19 -7.38
N SER A 82 9.34 9.97 -7.23
CA SER A 82 10.70 9.45 -7.39
C SER A 82 11.11 8.49 -6.27
N LEU A 83 10.70 8.75 -5.03
CA LEU A 83 10.90 7.83 -3.92
C LEU A 83 10.10 6.54 -4.09
N LEU A 84 8.84 6.66 -4.51
CA LEU A 84 7.99 5.52 -4.79
C LEU A 84 8.58 4.62 -5.88
N GLU A 85 9.07 5.22 -6.98
CA GLU A 85 9.74 4.48 -8.05
C GLU A 85 11.02 3.80 -7.57
N ARG A 86 11.82 4.47 -6.74
CA ARG A 86 13.02 3.88 -6.14
C ARG A 86 12.68 2.67 -5.28
N MET A 87 11.66 2.78 -4.42
CA MET A 87 11.21 1.67 -3.58
C MET A 87 10.72 0.49 -4.43
N TRP A 88 9.97 0.78 -5.49
CA TRP A 88 9.49 -0.24 -6.42
C TRP A 88 10.65 -0.97 -7.12
N ARG A 89 11.62 -0.24 -7.68
CA ARG A 89 12.81 -0.84 -8.30
C ARG A 89 13.59 -1.71 -7.31
N GLN A 90 13.72 -1.27 -6.06
CA GLN A 90 14.38 -2.07 -5.01
C GLN A 90 13.60 -3.35 -4.67
N ALA A 91 12.27 -3.28 -4.61
CA ALA A 91 11.44 -4.45 -4.36
C ALA A 91 11.55 -5.48 -5.50
N VAL A 92 11.51 -5.02 -6.75
CA VAL A 92 11.71 -5.88 -7.93
C VAL A 92 13.09 -6.55 -7.88
N HIS A 93 14.15 -5.79 -7.63
CA HIS A 93 15.51 -6.34 -7.55
C HIS A 93 15.66 -7.42 -6.46
N ARG A 94 15.03 -7.21 -5.30
CA ARG A 94 15.02 -8.20 -4.22
C ARG A 94 14.25 -9.46 -4.61
N ALA A 95 13.09 -9.30 -5.26
CA ALA A 95 12.29 -10.43 -5.73
C ALA A 95 13.04 -11.27 -6.77
N THR A 96 13.66 -10.63 -7.77
CA THR A 96 14.44 -11.32 -8.79
C THR A 96 15.62 -12.09 -8.18
N ARG A 97 16.37 -11.48 -7.25
CA ARG A 97 17.46 -12.19 -6.55
C ARG A 97 16.97 -13.38 -5.73
N ALA A 98 15.82 -13.25 -5.08
CA ALA A 98 15.25 -14.35 -4.32
C ALA A 98 14.80 -15.50 -5.23
N GLU A 99 14.28 -15.20 -6.42
CA GLU A 99 13.90 -16.18 -7.43
C GLU A 99 15.13 -16.91 -8.00
N GLU A 100 16.19 -16.18 -8.35
CA GLU A 100 17.47 -16.75 -8.80
C GLU A 100 18.07 -17.69 -7.76
N ALA A 101 18.16 -17.25 -6.50
CA ALA A 101 18.66 -18.08 -5.40
C ALA A 101 17.81 -19.34 -5.18
N SER A 102 16.49 -19.22 -5.33
CA SER A 102 15.57 -20.37 -5.21
C SER A 102 15.79 -21.38 -6.35
N ARG A 103 16.03 -20.89 -7.58
CA ARG A 103 16.31 -21.74 -8.75
C ARG A 103 17.63 -22.49 -8.58
N GLU A 104 18.69 -21.81 -8.16
CA GLU A 104 20.00 -22.43 -7.90
C GLU A 104 19.90 -23.53 -6.83
N LEU A 105 19.13 -23.29 -5.76
CA LEU A 105 18.88 -24.29 -4.72
C LEU A 105 18.17 -25.53 -5.26
N LEU A 106 17.14 -25.34 -6.10
CA LEU A 106 16.39 -26.45 -6.70
C LEU A 106 17.26 -27.28 -7.65
N ASP A 107 18.12 -26.64 -8.43
CA ASP A 107 19.02 -27.33 -9.33
C ASP A 107 20.09 -28.12 -8.57
N ALA A 108 20.63 -27.56 -7.48
CA ALA A 108 21.55 -28.26 -6.60
C ALA A 108 20.92 -29.51 -5.93
N LEU A 109 19.63 -29.43 -5.59
CA LEU A 109 18.90 -30.56 -5.02
C LEU A 109 18.65 -31.69 -6.03
N LYS A 110 18.49 -31.38 -7.33
CA LYS A 110 18.26 -32.39 -8.39
C LYS A 110 19.53 -33.16 -8.78
N GLN A 111 20.71 -32.63 -8.47
CA GLN A 111 22.00 -33.25 -8.80
C GLN A 111 22.48 -34.23 -7.72
N ARG A 112 21.73 -34.40 -6.63
CA ARG A 112 21.96 -35.36 -5.55
C ARG A 112 21.02 -36.55 -5.69
#